data_AF-J6HG61-F1
#
_entry.id   AF-J6HG61-F1
#
_cell.length_a   1.000
_cell.length_b   1.000
_cell.length_c   1.000
_cell.angle_alpha   90.00
_cell.angle_beta   90.00
_cell.angle_gamma   90.00
#
_symmetry.space_group_name_H-M   'P 1'
#
loop_
_entity.id
_entity.type
_entity.pdbx_description
1 polymer ?
#
loop_
_entity_poly.entity_id
_entity_poly.type
_entity_poly.pdbx_seq_one_letter_code
_entity_poly.pdbx_strand_id
1 'polypeptide(L)'
;MPGVTKQQIAKAKEWDLLSYLMVHEPEELKKSGPEEYRTKTHDSLVISNGKWHWFSRNIGGRSALDYLIKVRGEDFITAVNHLCQGTPSPSLFQP
;
A
#
# COMPACT_ATOMS: atom_id res chain seq x y z
N MET A 1 4.24 2.85 -21.90
CA MET A 1 4.24 1.67 -21.01
C MET A 1 3.01 0.85 -21.36
N PRO A 2 3.14 -0.28 -22.09
CA PRO A 2 2.00 -1.14 -22.35
C PRO A 2 1.67 -1.89 -21.04
N GLY A 3 0.47 -1.71 -20.51
CA GLY A 3 -0.01 -2.47 -19.34
C GLY A 3 -0.98 -1.72 -18.42
N VAL A 4 -0.80 -0.40 -18.24
CA VAL A 4 -1.75 0.45 -17.48
C VAL A 4 -1.91 1.82 -18.13
N THR A 5 -3.15 2.32 -18.10
CA THR A 5 -3.51 3.65 -18.63
C THR A 5 -3.22 4.76 -17.62
N LYS A 6 -3.05 6.00 -18.09
CA LYS A 6 -2.87 7.17 -17.22
C LYS A 6 -3.99 7.33 -16.20
N GLN A 7 -5.23 7.00 -16.59
CA GLN A 7 -6.39 7.04 -15.70
C GLN A 7 -6.30 6.01 -14.57
N GLN A 8 -5.87 4.78 -14.86
CA GLN A 8 -5.65 3.76 -13.83
C GLN A 8 -4.55 4.17 -12.85
N ILE A 9 -3.46 4.75 -13.36
CA ILE A 9 -2.37 5.26 -12.51
C ILE A 9 -2.88 6.39 -11.61
N ALA A 10 -3.68 7.32 -12.15
CA ALA A 10 -4.27 8.40 -11.36
C ALA A 10 -5.14 7.84 -10.23
N LYS A 11 -6.07 6.93 -10.55
CA LYS A 11 -6.91 6.25 -9.55
C LYS A 11 -6.10 5.50 -8.50
N ALA A 12 -5.07 4.75 -8.91
CA ALA A 12 -4.19 4.04 -7.99
C ALA A 12 -3.44 5.00 -7.03
N LYS A 13 -3.09 6.20 -7.48
CA LYS A 13 -2.45 7.23 -6.66
C LYS A 13 -3.42 7.96 -5.73
N GLU A 14 -4.72 7.94 -6.00
CA GLU A 14 -5.75 8.50 -5.12
C GLU A 14 -5.96 7.66 -3.86
N TRP A 15 -5.62 6.36 -3.92
CA TRP A 15 -5.64 5.51 -2.73
C TRP A 15 -4.53 5.90 -1.76
N ASP A 16 -4.93 6.38 -0.59
CA ASP A 16 -4.07 6.47 0.59
C ASP A 16 -3.85 5.07 1.20
N LEU A 17 -2.69 4.88 1.83
CA LEU A 17 -2.33 3.60 2.44
C LEU A 17 -3.29 3.19 3.57
N LEU A 18 -3.72 4.14 4.40
CA LEU A 18 -4.63 3.85 5.50
C LEU A 18 -5.96 3.32 4.99
N SER A 19 -6.55 4.00 4.00
CA SER A 19 -7.82 3.60 3.39
C SER A 19 -7.71 2.22 2.74
N TYR A 20 -6.60 1.95 2.03
CA TYR A 20 -6.36 0.64 1.42
C TYR A 20 -6.29 -0.46 2.48
N LEU A 21 -5.47 -0.29 3.52
CA LEU A 21 -5.33 -1.28 4.58
C LEU A 21 -6.62 -1.46 5.38
N MET A 22 -7.37 -0.39 5.66
CA MET A 22 -8.66 -0.51 6.36
C MET A 22 -9.69 -1.34 5.57
N VAL A 23 -9.67 -1.27 4.24
CA VAL A 23 -10.61 -1.99 3.38
C VAL A 23 -10.16 -3.43 3.15
N HIS A 24 -8.87 -3.66 2.90
CA HIS A 24 -8.34 -4.96 2.49
C HIS A 24 -7.79 -5.80 3.64
N GLU A 25 -7.06 -5.17 4.57
CA GLU A 25 -6.30 -5.84 5.64
C GLU A 25 -6.45 -5.05 6.96
N PRO A 26 -7.67 -4.81 7.49
CA PRO A 26 -7.87 -3.96 8.67
C PRO A 26 -7.19 -4.53 9.91
N GLU A 27 -6.99 -5.85 9.94
CA GLU A 27 -6.28 -6.54 11.01
C GLU A 27 -4.77 -6.23 11.02
N GLU A 28 -4.18 -5.85 9.90
CA GLU A 28 -2.78 -5.41 9.86
C GLU A 28 -2.62 -4.04 10.51
N LEU A 29 -3.67 -3.22 10.59
CA LEU A 29 -3.62 -1.92 11.22
C LEU A 29 -3.71 -2.02 12.75
N LYS A 30 -2.71 -1.43 13.41
CA LYS A 30 -2.64 -1.26 14.85
C LYS A 30 -2.59 0.23 15.17
N LYS A 31 -3.66 0.74 15.79
CA LYS A 31 -3.70 2.13 16.27
C LYS A 31 -2.64 2.34 17.36
N SER A 32 -1.77 3.32 17.15
CA SER A 32 -0.66 3.63 18.06
C SER A 32 -0.76 5.06 18.64
N GLY A 33 -1.54 5.94 18.00
CA GLY A 33 -1.82 7.29 18.49
C GLY A 33 -3.20 7.81 18.04
N PRO A 34 -3.51 9.10 18.25
CA PRO A 34 -4.79 9.70 17.89
C PRO A 34 -5.12 9.54 16.40
N GLU A 35 -4.14 9.87 15.54
CA GLU A 35 -4.18 9.78 14.07
C GLU A 35 -2.95 9.03 13.52
N GLU A 36 -2.35 8.18 14.36
CA GLU A 36 -1.19 7.36 14.00
C GLU A 36 -1.56 5.87 14.03
N TYR A 37 -1.30 5.20 12.92
CA TYR A 37 -1.46 3.76 12.75
C TYR A 37 -0.11 3.13 12.45
N ARG A 38 0.05 1.88 12.83
CA ARG A 38 1.23 1.07 12.53
C ARG A 38 0.78 -0.26 11.95
N THR A 39 1.60 -0.89 11.12
CA THR A 39 1.30 -2.25 10.69
C THR A 39 1.74 -3.27 11.73
N LYS A 40 1.01 -4.38 11.89
CA LYS A 40 1.40 -5.46 12.79
C LYS A 40 2.63 -6.20 12.27
N THR A 41 2.69 -6.45 10.96
CA THR A 41 3.85 -7.12 10.33
C THR A 41 5.10 -6.24 10.35
N HIS A 42 4.95 -4.93 10.19
CA HIS A 42 6.05 -3.97 10.26
C HIS A 42 5.77 -2.92 11.33
N ASP A 43 6.19 -3.17 12.57
CA ASP A 43 5.96 -2.28 13.71
C ASP A 43 6.53 -0.87 13.51
N SER A 44 7.61 -0.79 12.72
CA SER A 44 8.33 0.44 12.40
C SER A 44 7.79 1.15 11.15
N LEU A 45 6.73 0.61 10.53
CA LEU A 45 5.98 1.31 9.50
C LEU A 45 4.83 2.07 10.16
N VAL A 46 4.94 3.39 10.10
CA VAL A 46 4.01 4.32 10.71
C VAL A 46 3.23 5.05 9.63
N ILE A 47 1.92 5.17 9.81
CA ILE A 47 0.98 5.83 8.91
C ILE A 47 0.34 6.98 9.69
N SER A 48 0.50 8.20 9.19
CA SER A 48 -0.07 9.40 9.80
C SER A 48 -0.28 10.50 8.75
N ASN A 49 -1.36 11.26 8.90
CA ASN A 49 -1.65 12.44 8.07
C ASN A 49 -1.54 12.20 6.54
N GLY A 50 -2.09 11.07 6.06
CA GLY A 50 -2.06 10.69 4.64
C GLY A 50 -0.67 10.36 4.09
N LYS A 51 0.26 9.98 4.98
CA LYS A 51 1.62 9.58 4.65
C LYS A 51 2.00 8.37 5.47
N TRP A 52 2.99 7.65 4.98
CA TRP A 52 3.57 6.55 5.72
C TRP A 52 5.09 6.55 5.61
N HIS A 53 5.73 6.06 6.66
CA HIS A 53 7.18 5.97 6.75
C HIS A 53 7.59 4.67 7.44
N TRP A 54 8.46 3.91 6.79
CA TRP A 54 9.07 2.73 7.35
C TRP A 54 10.46 3.07 7.88
N PHE A 55 10.53 3.37 9.18
CA PHE A 55 11.72 3.91 9.84
C PHE A 55 12.94 2.99 9.72
N SER A 56 12.76 1.68 9.89
CA SER A 56 13.87 0.70 9.81
C SER A 56 14.52 0.61 8.44
N ARG A 57 13.77 0.93 7.37
CA ARG A 57 14.23 0.88 5.98
C ARG A 57 14.49 2.27 5.40
N ASN A 58 14.21 3.33 6.15
CA ASN A 58 14.30 4.73 5.73
C ASN A 58 13.56 5.01 4.41
N ILE A 59 12.40 4.38 4.21
CA ILE A 59 11.56 4.59 3.03
C ILE A 59 10.22 5.18 3.44
N GLY A 60 9.69 6.06 2.61
CA GLY A 60 8.37 6.64 2.84
C GLY A 60 7.58 6.78 1.54
N GLY A 61 6.30 7.03 1.73
CA GLY A 61 5.35 7.22 0.65
C GLY A 61 4.11 7.97 1.14
N ARG A 62 3.22 8.24 0.20
CA ARG A 62 1.92 8.86 0.48
C ARG A 62 0.78 7.98 0.00
N SER A 63 0.97 7.35 -1.15
CA SER A 63 -0.03 6.48 -1.75
C SER A 63 0.11 5.02 -1.29
N ALA A 64 -0.98 4.26 -1.39
CA ALA A 64 -0.95 2.80 -1.31
C ALA A 64 -0.11 2.19 -2.43
N LEU A 65 -0.05 2.84 -3.60
CA LEU A 65 0.77 2.39 -4.73
C LEU A 65 2.26 2.36 -4.37
N ASP A 66 2.78 3.42 -3.73
CA ASP A 66 4.16 3.45 -3.23
C ASP A 66 4.41 2.31 -2.24
N TYR A 67 3.43 1.98 -1.40
CA TYR A 67 3.55 0.93 -0.40
C TYR A 67 3.64 -0.45 -1.04
N LEU A 68 2.76 -0.76 -1.99
CA LEU A 68 2.79 -2.04 -2.70
C LEU A 68 4.14 -2.24 -3.41
N ILE A 69 4.69 -1.19 -4.01
CA ILE A 69 5.98 -1.30 -4.72
C ILE A 69 7.15 -1.41 -3.74
N LYS A 70 7.22 -0.53 -2.73
CA LYS A 70 8.41 -0.42 -1.86
C LYS A 70 8.41 -1.38 -0.68
N VAL A 71 7.22 -1.76 -0.19
CA VAL A 71 7.04 -2.61 0.98
C VAL A 71 6.67 -4.03 0.59
N ARG A 72 5.68 -4.20 -0.29
CA ARG A 72 5.28 -5.53 -0.79
C ARG A 72 6.17 -6.04 -1.92
N GLY A 73 6.97 -5.17 -2.54
CA GLY A 73 7.88 -5.56 -3.62
C GLY A 73 7.18 -5.85 -4.94
N GLU A 74 5.95 -5.36 -5.13
CA GLU A 74 5.20 -5.55 -6.38
C GLU A 74 5.75 -4.66 -7.51
N ASP A 75 5.63 -5.12 -8.76
CA ASP A 75 5.91 -4.27 -9.92
C ASP A 75 4.88 -3.14 -10.03
N PHE A 76 5.29 -2.00 -10.61
CA PHE A 76 4.40 -0.84 -10.80
C PHE A 76 3.10 -1.21 -11.53
N ILE A 77 3.16 -2.03 -12.58
CA ILE A 77 1.96 -2.44 -13.35
C ILE A 77 1.05 -3.31 -12.47
N THR A 78 1.62 -4.26 -11.73
CA THR A 78 0.89 -5.15 -10.82
C THR A 78 0.20 -4.33 -9.72
N ALA A 79 0.91 -3.43 -9.07
CA ALA A 79 0.37 -2.61 -7.98
C ALA A 79 -0.74 -1.66 -8.47
N VAL A 80 -0.61 -1.05 -9.65
CA VAL A 80 -1.68 -0.23 -10.24
C VAL A 80 -2.91 -1.07 -10.56
N ASN A 81 -2.73 -2.27 -11.12
CA ASN A 81 -3.83 -3.18 -11.38
C ASN A 81 -4.52 -3.63 -10.09
N HIS A 82 -3.75 -3.93 -9.04
CA HIS A 82 -4.26 -4.30 -7.72
C HIS A 82 -5.15 -3.21 -7.10
N LEU A 83 -4.73 -1.94 -7.21
CA LEU A 83 -5.51 -0.82 -6.68
C LEU A 83 -6.72 -0.43 -7.57
N CYS A 84 -6.70 -0.81 -8.85
CA CYS A 84 -7.77 -0.49 -9.79
C CYS A 84 -8.82 -1.61 -9.93
N GLN A 85 -8.43 -2.87 -9.70
CA GLN A 85 -9.28 -4.05 -9.76
C GLN A 85 -9.40 -4.56 -8.32
N GLY A 86 -10.50 -4.23 -7.62
CA GLY A 86 -10.65 -4.49 -6.19
C GLY A 86 -10.83 -5.96 -5.81
N THR A 87 -9.89 -6.87 -6.14
CA THR A 87 -9.68 -8.24 -5.58
C THR A 87 -8.52 -8.94 -6.32
N PRO A 88 -7.88 -9.97 -5.71
CA PRO A 88 -6.46 -10.25 -5.89
C PRO A 88 -6.17 -10.98 -7.20
N SER A 89 -5.04 -10.64 -7.84
CA SER A 89 -4.42 -11.58 -8.77
C SER A 89 -3.71 -12.67 -7.96
N PRO A 90 -4.07 -13.96 -8.13
CA PRO A 90 -3.53 -15.05 -7.33
C PRO A 90 -2.18 -15.46 -7.90
N SER A 91 -1.09 -14.85 -7.45
CA SER A 91 0.25 -15.29 -7.85
C SER A 91 1.29 -14.82 -6.85
N LEU A 92 1.50 -15.61 -5.79
CA LEU A 92 2.82 -15.94 -5.20
C LEU A 92 2.67 -16.79 -3.91
N PHE A 93 1.82 -17.82 -3.97
CA PHE A 93 2.27 -19.14 -3.55
C PHE A 93 2.52 -19.85 -4.89
N GLN A 94 3.77 -20.19 -5.23
CA GLN A 94 4.38 -21.52 -5.03
C GLN A 94 5.81 -21.49 -5.63
N PRO A 95 6.70 -22.46 -5.34
CA PRO A 95 6.69 -23.47 -4.27
C PRO A 95 7.65 -23.18 -3.11
#